data_AF-A0A366MTY5-F1
#
_entry.id   AF-A0A366MTY5-F1
#
_cell.length_a   1.000
_cell.length_b   1.000
_cell.length_c   1.000
_cell.angle_alpha   90.00
_cell.angle_beta   90.00
_cell.angle_gamma   90.00
#
_symmetry.space_group_name_H-M   'P 1'
#
loop_
_entity.id
_entity.type
_entity.pdbx_description
1 polymer ?
#
loop_
_entity_poly.entity_id
_entity_poly.type
_entity_poly.pdbx_seq_one_letter_code
_entity_poly.pdbx_strand_id
1 'polypeptide(L)'
;MKDLILGMGEKLLNISVFIGIIIVVFTGLGTMFNQSFFYGFLIMLIGSIAIVISTYFIYLLIDIRDKSTKTNELLSKIVEKDKSL
;
A
#
# COMPACT_ATOMS: atom_id res chain seq x y z
N MET A 1 -13.25 -9.77 -13.23
CA MET A 1 -13.62 -9.38 -11.85
C MET A 1 -12.40 -9.22 -10.95
N LYS A 2 -11.44 -10.16 -10.94
CA LYS A 2 -10.21 -10.07 -10.13
C LYS A 2 -9.36 -8.83 -10.44
N ASP A 3 -9.22 -8.46 -11.71
CA ASP A 3 -8.49 -7.26 -12.15
C ASP A 3 -9.21 -5.96 -11.78
N LEU A 4 -10.55 -6.00 -11.71
CA LEU A 4 -11.38 -4.86 -11.31
C LEU A 4 -11.26 -4.63 -9.80
N ILE A 5 -11.20 -5.70 -9.00
CA ILE A 5 -10.95 -5.64 -7.55
C ILE A 5 -9.52 -5.17 -7.26
N LEU A 6 -8.52 -5.65 -8.00
CA LEU A 6 -7.12 -5.22 -7.89
C LEU A 6 -6.97 -3.73 -8.22
N GLY A 7 -7.52 -3.28 -9.36
CA GLY A 7 -7.51 -1.88 -9.75
C GLY A 7 -8.31 -0.97 -8.81
N MET A 8 -9.40 -1.46 -8.20
CA MET A 8 -10.09 -0.75 -7.11
C MET A 8 -9.25 -0.68 -5.85
N GLY A 9 -8.53 -1.76 -5.51
CA GLY A 9 -7.65 -1.84 -4.35
C GLY A 9 -6.52 -0.81 -4.43
N GLU A 10 -5.85 -0.69 -5.57
CA GLU A 10 -4.81 0.33 -5.78
C GLU A 10 -5.36 1.77 -5.68
N LYS A 11 -6.55 2.03 -6.24
CA LYS A 11 -7.21 3.34 -6.13
C LYS A 11 -7.59 3.68 -4.69
N LEU A 12 -8.15 2.71 -3.96
CA LEU A 12 -8.50 2.88 -2.54
C LEU A 12 -7.25 3.11 -1.70
N LEU A 13 -6.13 2.47 -2.04
CA LEU A 13 -4.87 2.64 -1.36
C LEU A 13 -4.33 4.06 -1.55
N ASN A 14 -4.34 4.58 -2.79
CA ASN A 14 -3.99 5.98 -3.07
C ASN A 14 -4.86 6.98 -2.31
N ILE A 15 -6.18 6.75 -2.27
CA ILE A 15 -7.11 7.59 -1.49
C ILE A 15 -6.75 7.52 0.01
N SER A 16 -6.44 6.33 0.52
CA SER A 16 -6.08 6.11 1.92
C SER A 16 -4.78 6.81 2.29
N VAL A 17 -3.77 6.81 1.41
CA VAL A 17 -2.52 7.57 1.58
C VAL A 17 -2.81 9.07 1.62
N PHE A 18 -3.63 9.57 0.71
CA PHE A 18 -4.00 10.98 0.68
C PHE A 18 -4.70 11.42 1.98
N ILE A 19 -5.68 10.65 2.44
CA ILE A 19 -6.37 10.89 3.72
C ILE A 19 -5.37 10.81 4.89
N GLY A 20 -4.47 9.82 4.89
CA GLY A 20 -3.46 9.66 5.92
C GLY A 20 -2.53 10.87 6.03
N ILE A 21 -2.06 11.40 4.90
CA ILE A 21 -1.21 12.60 4.88
C ILE A 21 -1.97 13.80 5.45
N ILE A 22 -3.23 13.98 5.06
CA ILE A 22 -4.08 15.05 5.58
C ILE A 22 -4.19 14.95 7.11
N ILE A 23 -4.49 13.76 7.63
CA ILE A 23 -4.61 13.54 9.08
C ILE A 23 -3.30 13.87 9.79
N VAL A 24 -2.16 13.35 9.31
CA VAL A 24 -0.84 13.61 9.92
C VAL A 24 -0.52 15.10 9.95
N VAL A 25 -0.84 15.84 8.88
CA VAL A 25 -0.64 17.29 8.82
C VAL A 25 -1.53 18.01 9.84
N PHE A 26 -2.82 17.70 9.88
CA PHE A 26 -3.75 18.35 10.82
C PHE A 26 -3.41 18.02 12.28
N THR A 27 -3.10 16.76 12.59
CA THR A 27 -2.68 16.35 13.93
C THR A 27 -1.37 17.04 14.31
N GLY A 28 -0.37 17.05 13.42
CA GLY A 28 0.90 17.71 13.65
C GLY A 28 0.75 19.20 13.95
N LEU A 29 0.01 19.92 13.12
CA LEU A 29 -0.28 21.34 13.33
C LEU A 29 -1.03 21.56 14.65
N GLY A 30 -2.07 20.77 14.93
CA GLY A 30 -2.83 20.86 16.18
C GLY A 30 -1.94 20.67 17.41
N THR A 31 -0.98 19.75 17.35
CA THR A 31 -0.02 19.52 18.43
C THR A 31 1.02 20.64 18.56
N MET A 32 1.43 21.26 17.46
CA MET A 32 2.33 22.43 17.51
C MET A 32 1.70 23.60 18.26
N PHE A 33 0.42 23.87 18.03
CA PHE A 33 -0.30 24.97 18.70
C PHE A 33 -0.63 24.67 20.17
N ASN A 34 -0.90 23.42 20.51
CA ASN A 34 -1.39 23.06 21.85
C ASN A 34 -0.31 22.57 22.82
N GLN A 35 0.86 22.14 22.34
CA GLN A 35 1.83 21.44 23.19
C GLN A 35 3.26 21.92 22.98
N SER A 36 3.84 21.69 21.81
CA SER A 36 5.18 22.16 21.45
C SER A 36 5.39 22.02 19.95
N PHE A 37 6.02 23.02 19.35
CA PHE A 37 6.41 22.99 17.94
C PHE A 37 7.24 21.75 17.61
N PHE A 38 8.25 21.45 18.44
CA PHE A 38 9.15 20.32 18.18
C PHE A 38 8.42 18.97 18.22
N TYR A 39 7.47 18.82 19.14
CA TYR A 39 6.70 17.59 19.26
C TYR A 39 5.73 17.41 18.09
N GLY A 40 5.01 18.46 17.69
CA GLY A 40 4.16 18.42 16.49
C GLY A 40 4.96 18.18 15.21
N PHE A 41 6.16 18.76 15.10
CA PHE A 41 7.08 18.51 13.98
C PHE A 41 7.51 17.05 13.90
N LEU A 42 7.87 16.44 15.04
CA LEU A 42 8.22 15.02 15.10
C LEU A 42 7.06 14.12 14.69
N ILE A 43 5.83 14.44 15.11
CA ILE A 43 4.63 13.70 14.68
C ILE A 43 4.46 13.78 13.17
N MET A 44 4.62 14.96 12.56
CA MET A 44 4.54 15.10 11.10
C MET A 44 5.61 14.27 10.41
N LEU A 45 6.85 14.36 10.86
CA LEU A 45 7.98 13.67 10.25
C LEU A 45 7.84 12.15 10.35
N ILE A 46 7.59 11.63 11.56
CA ILE A 46 7.42 10.18 11.80
C ILE A 46 6.16 9.67 11.11
N GLY A 47 5.05 10.41 11.18
CA GLY A 47 3.79 10.05 10.54
C GLY A 47 3.91 9.95 9.03
N SER A 48 4.57 10.92 8.37
CA SER A 48 4.82 10.86 6.93
C SER A 48 5.69 9.67 6.54
N ILE A 49 6.76 9.40 7.30
CA ILE A 49 7.62 8.23 7.06
C ILE A 49 6.82 6.93 7.20
N ALA A 50 5.98 6.81 8.24
CA ALA A 50 5.15 5.63 8.46
C ALA A 50 4.16 5.38 7.31
N ILE A 51 3.54 6.44 6.78
CA ILE A 51 2.65 6.33 5.60
C ILE A 51 3.41 5.85 4.37
N VAL A 52 4.59 6.42 4.09
CA VAL A 52 5.41 6.02 2.93
C VAL A 52 5.84 4.56 3.04
N ILE A 53 6.34 4.14 4.21
CA ILE A 53 6.81 2.77 4.44
C ILE A 53 5.65 1.78 4.33
N SER A 54 4.51 2.04 4.97
CA SER A 54 3.36 1.15 4.89
C SER A 54 2.83 1.01 3.47
N THR A 55 2.72 2.11 2.74
CA THR A 55 2.33 2.14 1.33
C THR A 55 3.27 1.30 0.47
N TYR A 56 4.58 1.46 0.65
CA TYR A 56 5.59 0.68 -0.05
C TYR A 56 5.42 -0.82 0.18
N PHE A 57 5.23 -1.25 1.44
CA PHE A 57 5.02 -2.67 1.74
C PHE A 57 3.75 -3.22 1.10
N ILE A 58 2.66 -2.47 1.06
CA ILE A 58 1.44 -2.97 0.43
C ILE A 58 1.63 -3.11 -1.09
N TYR A 59 2.28 -2.14 -1.75
CA TYR A 59 2.60 -2.28 -3.18
C TYR A 59 3.50 -3.48 -3.46
N LEU A 60 4.50 -3.73 -2.60
CA LEU A 60 5.37 -4.89 -2.71
C LEU A 60 4.59 -6.21 -2.55
N LEU A 61 3.61 -6.27 -1.64
CA LEU A 61 2.74 -7.44 -1.49
C LEU A 61 1.85 -7.68 -2.72
N ILE A 62 1.33 -6.61 -3.32
CA ILE A 62 0.55 -6.69 -4.56
C ILE A 62 1.43 -7.27 -5.69
N ASP A 63 2.64 -6.75 -5.88
CA ASP A 63 3.56 -7.23 -6.92
C ASP A 63 3.95 -8.71 -6.72
N ILE A 64 4.23 -9.14 -5.48
CA ILE A 64 4.52 -10.55 -5.17
C ILE A 64 3.32 -11.44 -5.51
N ARG A 65 2.11 -11.04 -5.12
CA ARG A 65 0.89 -11.80 -5.39
C ARG A 65 0.65 -11.99 -6.88
N ASP A 66 0.86 -10.94 -7.66
CA ASP A 66 0.64 -10.96 -9.10
C ASP A 66 1.66 -11.86 -9.81
N LYS A 67 2.94 -11.76 -9.43
CA LYS A 67 4.00 -12.66 -9.92
C LYS A 67 3.74 -14.13 -9.53
N SER A 68 3.28 -14.38 -8.31
CA SER A 68 2.93 -15.73 -7.83
C SER A 68 1.75 -16.31 -8.60
N THR A 69 0.69 -15.53 -8.83
CA THR A 69 -0.48 -15.96 -9.62
C THR A 69 -0.07 -16.33 -11.04
N LYS A 70 0.73 -15.49 -11.70
CA LYS A 70 1.21 -15.74 -13.07
C LYS A 70 2.08 -17.01 -13.16
N THR A 71 2.92 -17.24 -12.15
CA THR A 71 3.77 -18.43 -12.09
C THR A 71 2.93 -19.70 -11.95
N ASN A 72 1.91 -19.69 -11.10
CA ASN A 72 0.98 -20.82 -10.95
C ASN A 72 0.19 -21.12 -12.23
N GLU A 73 -0.28 -20.09 -12.94
CA GLU A 73 -0.97 -20.27 -14.23
C GLU A 73 -0.08 -20.87 -15.32
N LEU A 74 1.21 -20.53 -15.33
CA LEU A 74 2.18 -21.12 -16.25
C LEU A 74 2.45 -22.59 -15.90
N LEU A 75 2.62 -22.90 -14.61
CA LEU A 75 2.82 -24.28 -14.15
C LEU A 75 1.61 -25.17 -14.45
N SER A 76 0.39 -24.69 -14.25
CA SER A 76 -0.82 -25.48 -14.56
C SER A 76 -0.91 -25.83 -16.04
N LYS A 77 -0.57 -24.90 -16.95
CA LYS A 77 -0.53 -25.14 -18.40
C LYS A 77 0.52 -26.17 -18.80
N ILE A 78 1.68 -26.17 -18.14
CA ILE A 78 2.74 -27.16 -18.40
C ILE A 78 2.25 -28.56 -18.00
N VAL A 79 1.63 -28.69 -16.82
CA VAL A 79 1.10 -29.97 -16.31
C VAL A 79 -0.03 -30.51 -17.20
N GLU A 80 -0.92 -29.65 -17.71
CA GLU A 80 -1.98 -30.07 -18.64
C GLU A 80 -1.41 -30.58 -19.97
N LYS A 81 -0.39 -29.89 -20.51
CA LYS A 81 0.26 -30.31 -21.75
C LYS A 81 0.94 -31.68 -21.62
N ASP A 82 1.57 -31.94 -20.48
CA ASP A 82 2.27 -33.20 -20.20
C ASP A 82 1.31 -34.39 -20.05
N LYS A 83 0.10 -34.15 -19.52
CA LYS A 83 -0.98 -35.18 -19.42
C LYS A 83 -1.69 -35.49 -20.73
N SER A 84 -1.50 -34.66 -21.76
CA SER A 84 -2.14 -34.82 -23.08
C SER A 84 -1.30 -35.60 -24.10
N LEU A 85 -0.11 -36.04 -23.68
CA LEU A 85 0.81 -36.93 -24.39
C LEU A 85 0.72 -38.35 -23.81
#